data_AF-A0A496BGB7-F1
#
_entry.id   AF-A0A496BGB7-F1
#
_cell.length_a   1.000
_cell.length_b   1.000
_cell.length_c   1.000
_cell.angle_alpha   90.00
_cell.angle_beta   90.00
_cell.angle_gamma   90.00
#
_symmetry.space_group_name_H-M   'P 1'
#
loop_
_entity.id
_entity.type
_entity.pdbx_description
1 polymer ?
#
loop_
_entity_poly.entity_id
_entity_poly.type
_entity_poly.pdbx_seq_one_letter_code
_entity_poly.pdbx_strand_id
1 'polypeptide(L)'
;MLRFMNVFAIIIVLVAGCVFSVHSAKDDCENLDGEGAKPIKEVGKEADAVQNDYDEVVEEDERKGVTYLSLIGGSTPKPNACGLNPKNKEDEWTGWGGPLDTDNATIGEGIGTRNEIVIGGIYFPRGIGTHTIGTLVYELSGDNYLKFEGYIGMADEKDPAECGHGGSGDFIFNIDGKEVYASEKLQGTDGGKNVDAVKVEFDIPANAKELEIIMGDGGDGLGCDHSAIGDAKLLNAQALAVEPANKLPTIWGHLKSRY
;
A
#
# COMPACT_ATOMS: atom_id res chain seq x y z
N MET A 1 47.42 -24.14 52.94
CA MET A 1 46.70 -22.97 53.49
C MET A 1 46.59 -21.95 52.36
N LEU A 2 45.37 -21.48 52.05
CA LEU A 2 44.94 -20.24 51.36
C LEU A 2 46.01 -19.36 50.67
N ARG A 3 45.80 -18.64 49.55
CA ARG A 3 44.76 -18.44 48.51
C ARG A 3 45.19 -17.13 47.77
N PHE A 4 44.74 -16.97 46.52
CA PHE A 4 44.60 -15.71 45.74
C PHE A 4 45.91 -15.03 45.21
N MET A 5 46.18 -14.87 43.90
CA MET A 5 45.43 -14.38 42.72
C MET A 5 45.52 -12.85 42.56
N ASN A 6 46.05 -12.40 41.41
CA ASN A 6 45.61 -11.27 40.56
C ASN A 6 46.78 -10.51 39.90
N VAL A 7 46.72 -10.05 38.65
CA VAL A 7 45.91 -10.29 37.44
C VAL A 7 46.59 -9.44 36.34
N PHE A 8 46.75 -10.01 35.16
CA PHE A 8 47.13 -9.33 33.92
C PHE A 8 46.01 -8.36 33.50
N ALA A 9 46.32 -7.09 33.21
CA ALA A 9 45.38 -6.19 32.54
C ALA A 9 45.85 -5.95 31.10
N ILE A 10 45.34 -6.75 30.16
CA ILE A 10 45.37 -6.45 28.72
C ILE A 10 43.97 -5.97 28.36
N ILE A 11 43.85 -4.67 28.09
CA ILE A 11 42.60 -4.06 27.60
C ILE A 11 42.54 -4.32 26.09
N ILE A 12 41.72 -5.29 25.68
CA ILE A 12 41.33 -5.47 24.28
C ILE A 12 40.06 -4.64 24.06
N VAL A 13 40.20 -3.54 23.31
CA VAL A 13 39.06 -2.76 22.82
C VAL A 13 38.48 -3.49 21.60
N LEU A 14 37.41 -4.24 21.82
CA LEU A 14 36.57 -4.80 20.76
C LEU A 14 35.57 -3.71 20.33
N VAL A 15 35.87 -3.01 19.24
CA VAL A 15 34.88 -2.19 18.54
C VAL A 15 34.01 -3.15 17.71
N ALA A 16 32.93 -3.64 18.32
CA ALA A 16 31.87 -4.28 17.57
C ALA A 16 31.14 -3.19 16.76
N GLY A 17 31.46 -3.09 15.47
CA GLY A 17 30.68 -2.31 14.52
C GLY A 17 29.32 -2.96 14.35
N CYS A 18 28.37 -2.63 15.23
CA CYS A 18 26.96 -2.85 14.96
C CYS A 18 26.59 -1.94 13.79
N VAL A 19 26.52 -2.52 12.59
CA VAL A 19 25.80 -1.89 11.48
C VAL A 19 24.32 -1.97 11.89
N PHE A 20 23.85 -0.96 12.60
CA PHE A 20 22.41 -0.77 12.78
C PHE A 20 21.87 -0.44 11.39
N SER A 21 21.18 -1.39 10.75
CA SER A 21 20.26 -1.03 9.68
C SER A 21 19.22 -0.12 10.34
N VAL A 22 19.35 1.19 10.11
CA VAL A 22 18.37 2.17 10.56
C VAL A 22 17.09 1.84 9.80
N HIS A 23 16.13 1.24 10.50
CA HIS A 23 14.81 1.00 9.96
C HIS A 23 14.04 2.31 10.16
N SER A 24 13.70 3.02 9.08
CA SER A 24 12.89 4.25 9.18
C SER A 24 11.61 3.95 9.96
N ALA A 25 11.32 4.79 10.95
CA ALA A 25 9.99 4.90 11.50
C ALA A 25 9.08 5.66 10.51
N LYS A 26 7.76 5.63 10.74
CA LYS A 26 6.81 6.35 9.88
C LYS A 26 7.10 7.86 9.83
N ASP A 27 7.53 8.44 10.96
CA ASP A 27 7.91 9.86 11.07
C ASP A 27 9.16 10.22 10.25
N ASP A 28 9.93 9.23 9.79
CA ASP A 28 11.11 9.42 8.92
C ASP A 28 10.75 9.28 7.44
N CYS A 29 9.49 9.03 7.10
CA CYS A 29 9.04 8.80 5.74
C CYS A 29 8.68 10.11 5.06
N GLU A 30 9.13 10.26 3.82
CA GLU A 30 8.77 11.40 3.01
C GLU A 30 7.33 11.24 2.51
N ASN A 31 6.53 12.30 2.68
CA ASN A 31 5.28 12.54 1.94
C ASN A 31 4.26 11.37 1.96
N LEU A 32 4.11 10.73 3.12
CA LEU A 32 3.12 9.66 3.33
C LEU A 32 1.68 10.17 3.40
N ASP A 33 1.48 11.41 3.83
CA ASP A 33 0.16 12.01 4.05
C ASP A 33 -0.36 12.76 2.81
N GLY A 34 0.25 12.55 1.63
CA GLY A 34 -0.13 13.25 0.40
C GLY A 34 0.05 14.78 0.50
N GLU A 35 1.18 15.25 1.03
CA GLU A 35 1.46 16.68 1.18
C GLU A 35 1.21 17.45 -0.14
N GLY A 36 0.36 18.47 -0.05
CA GLY A 36 -0.03 19.26 -1.21
C GLY A 36 -1.25 18.73 -1.99
N ALA A 37 -1.78 17.57 -1.60
CA ALA A 37 -3.07 17.09 -2.09
C ALA A 37 -4.19 18.05 -1.68
N LYS A 38 -5.15 18.25 -2.59
CA LYS A 38 -6.37 18.97 -2.25
C LYS A 38 -7.15 18.14 -1.22
N PRO A 39 -7.74 18.81 -0.21
CA PRO A 39 -8.47 18.12 0.84
C PRO A 39 -9.75 17.49 0.29
N ILE A 40 -10.05 16.29 0.77
CA ILE A 40 -11.34 15.61 0.60
C ILE A 40 -12.43 16.17 1.51
N LYS A 41 -13.68 15.80 1.22
CA LYS A 41 -14.83 16.23 2.01
C LYS A 41 -15.66 15.06 2.52
N GLU A 42 -15.73 14.93 3.85
CA GLU A 42 -16.64 13.97 4.48
C GLU A 42 -18.09 14.40 4.28
N VAL A 43 -18.94 13.45 3.89
CA VAL A 43 -20.38 13.61 3.72
C VAL A 43 -21.12 12.48 4.44
N GLY A 44 -22.38 12.70 4.81
CA GLY A 44 -23.18 11.63 5.44
C GLY A 44 -23.68 10.57 4.46
N LYS A 45 -23.56 10.85 3.16
CA LYS A 45 -23.76 9.96 2.03
C LYS A 45 -23.10 10.59 0.82
N GLU A 46 -22.47 9.78 -0.02
CA GLU A 46 -21.92 10.18 -1.33
C GLU A 46 -22.88 11.12 -2.08
N ALA A 47 -22.34 12.24 -2.55
CA ALA A 47 -23.07 13.26 -3.27
C ALA A 47 -22.39 13.59 -4.60
N ASP A 48 -22.92 13.06 -5.71
CA ASP A 48 -22.41 13.22 -7.10
C ASP A 48 -21.99 14.65 -7.51
N ALA A 49 -22.54 15.68 -6.87
CA ALA A 49 -22.25 17.10 -7.15
C ALA A 49 -21.05 17.66 -6.37
N VAL A 50 -20.48 16.88 -5.45
CA VAL A 50 -19.33 17.24 -4.62
C VAL A 50 -18.15 16.43 -5.13
N GLN A 51 -17.10 17.13 -5.57
CA GLN A 51 -15.90 16.46 -6.04
C GLN A 51 -15.13 15.85 -4.86
N ASN A 52 -14.64 14.63 -5.04
CA ASN A 52 -13.77 13.92 -4.10
C ASN A 52 -14.32 13.91 -2.65
N ASP A 53 -15.61 13.60 -2.52
CA ASP A 53 -16.27 13.39 -1.23
C ASP A 53 -16.26 11.91 -0.84
N TYR A 54 -16.38 11.66 0.47
CA TYR A 54 -16.38 10.31 1.00
C TYR A 54 -17.39 10.17 2.15
N ASP A 55 -17.97 9.00 2.28
CA ASP A 55 -18.82 8.59 3.41
C ASP A 55 -18.31 7.30 4.08
N GLU A 56 -17.28 6.67 3.52
CA GLU A 56 -16.60 5.51 4.07
C GLU A 56 -15.08 5.72 4.13
N VAL A 57 -14.41 5.07 5.09
CA VAL A 57 -12.96 5.11 5.24
C VAL A 57 -12.44 3.68 5.47
N VAL A 58 -11.41 3.30 4.73
CA VAL A 58 -10.61 2.11 5.03
C VAL A 58 -9.39 2.55 5.81
N GLU A 59 -9.44 2.41 7.13
CA GLU A 59 -8.35 2.81 8.03
C GLU A 59 -7.04 2.09 7.72
N GLU A 60 -5.91 2.78 7.96
CA GLU A 60 -4.58 2.18 7.84
C GLU A 60 -4.41 0.99 8.79
N ASP A 61 -3.77 -0.05 8.28
CA ASP A 61 -3.52 -1.29 9.00
C ASP A 61 -2.14 -1.28 9.67
N GLU A 62 -2.13 -0.90 10.94
CA GLU A 62 -0.92 -0.80 11.75
C GLU A 62 -0.43 -2.15 12.33
N ARG A 63 -1.04 -3.28 11.93
CA ARG A 63 -0.63 -4.59 12.44
C ARG A 63 0.82 -4.91 12.05
N LYS A 64 1.53 -5.58 12.95
CA LYS A 64 2.86 -6.11 12.63
C LYS A 64 2.77 -7.13 11.50
N GLY A 65 3.70 -7.03 10.56
CA GLY A 65 3.76 -7.94 9.41
C GLY A 65 2.91 -7.49 8.22
N VAL A 66 2.27 -6.33 8.32
CA VAL A 66 1.73 -5.59 7.18
C VAL A 66 2.87 -4.80 6.55
N THR A 67 2.92 -4.77 5.23
CA THR A 67 3.83 -3.92 4.46
C THR A 67 3.04 -3.27 3.34
N TYR A 68 2.89 -1.95 3.39
CA TYR A 68 2.27 -1.20 2.31
C TYR A 68 3.16 -1.18 1.07
N LEU A 69 2.54 -1.28 -0.11
CA LEU A 69 3.16 -0.85 -1.34
C LEU A 69 3.17 0.68 -1.35
N SER A 70 4.30 1.28 -1.70
CA SER A 70 4.46 2.72 -1.80
C SER A 70 5.22 3.06 -3.07
N LEU A 71 5.13 4.32 -3.53
CA LEU A 71 5.96 4.83 -4.60
C LEU A 71 7.19 5.59 -4.07
N ILE A 72 7.10 6.10 -2.83
CA ILE A 72 8.10 6.98 -2.23
C ILE A 72 8.36 6.63 -0.75
N GLY A 73 9.53 7.00 -0.25
CA GLY A 73 9.94 6.76 1.13
C GLY A 73 10.22 5.29 1.50
N GLY A 74 9.64 4.33 0.78
CA GLY A 74 9.87 2.90 0.96
C GLY A 74 11.27 2.44 0.57
N SER A 75 11.59 1.19 0.87
CA SER A 75 12.90 0.58 0.57
C SER A 75 12.75 -0.70 -0.23
N THR A 76 13.67 -0.95 -1.16
CA THR A 76 13.77 -2.22 -1.91
C THR A 76 15.09 -2.94 -1.61
N PRO A 77 15.11 -4.29 -1.62
CA PRO A 77 13.96 -5.19 -1.64
C PRO A 77 13.35 -5.43 -0.25
N LYS A 78 14.04 -4.98 0.81
CA LYS A 78 13.61 -5.13 2.20
C LYS A 78 12.85 -3.87 2.62
N PRO A 79 11.53 -3.95 2.88
CA PRO A 79 10.73 -2.77 3.20
C PRO A 79 11.11 -2.14 4.54
N ASN A 80 10.63 -0.92 4.75
CA ASN A 80 10.65 -0.18 6.01
C ASN A 80 9.21 0.24 6.40
N ALA A 81 9.05 1.08 7.42
CA ALA A 81 7.72 1.56 7.83
C ALA A 81 7.00 2.40 6.75
N CYS A 82 7.76 2.99 5.82
CA CYS A 82 7.20 3.77 4.71
C CYS A 82 6.58 2.87 3.64
N GLY A 83 7.11 1.65 3.48
CA GLY A 83 6.59 0.63 2.59
C GLY A 83 7.66 -0.05 1.74
N LEU A 84 7.19 -0.71 0.69
CA LEU A 84 8.00 -1.33 -0.35
C LEU A 84 7.83 -0.53 -1.64
N ASN A 85 8.94 0.00 -2.19
CA ASN A 85 8.89 0.74 -3.45
C ASN A 85 8.93 -0.22 -4.66
N PRO A 86 8.40 0.19 -5.82
CA PRO A 86 8.64 -0.50 -7.07
C PRO A 86 10.14 -0.45 -7.45
N LYS A 87 10.60 -1.46 -8.18
CA LYS A 87 11.98 -1.61 -8.65
C LYS A 87 12.17 -1.18 -10.10
N ASN A 88 11.09 -1.13 -10.88
CA ASN A 88 11.11 -0.64 -12.26
C ASN A 88 11.19 0.89 -12.30
N LYS A 89 11.47 1.45 -13.47
CA LYS A 89 11.73 2.89 -13.59
C LYS A 89 10.45 3.71 -13.43
N GLU A 90 10.60 4.92 -12.91
CA GLU A 90 9.48 5.83 -12.65
C GLU A 90 8.67 6.19 -13.91
N ASP A 91 9.31 6.22 -15.08
CA ASP A 91 8.65 6.48 -16.37
C ASP A 91 7.73 5.34 -16.84
N GLU A 92 7.76 4.19 -16.15
CA GLU A 92 6.86 3.07 -16.40
C GLU A 92 5.64 3.09 -15.47
N TRP A 93 5.65 3.86 -14.37
CA TRP A 93 4.61 3.81 -13.34
C TRP A 93 3.29 4.45 -13.77
N THR A 94 3.35 5.38 -14.73
CA THR A 94 2.20 6.15 -15.16
C THR A 94 2.28 6.58 -16.62
N GLY A 95 1.13 6.64 -17.28
CA GLY A 95 1.03 7.13 -18.66
C GLY A 95 1.03 8.66 -18.75
N TRP A 96 0.61 9.35 -17.69
CA TRP A 96 0.46 10.81 -17.65
C TRP A 96 0.41 11.35 -16.21
N GLY A 97 0.63 12.65 -16.02
CA GLY A 97 0.44 13.32 -14.72
C GLY A 97 1.58 13.13 -13.70
N GLY A 98 2.61 12.34 -14.06
CA GLY A 98 3.82 12.18 -13.26
C GLY A 98 4.62 13.49 -13.06
N PRO A 99 5.63 13.49 -12.17
CA PRO A 99 6.11 12.35 -11.36
C PRO A 99 5.06 11.89 -10.34
N LEU A 100 5.14 10.65 -9.88
CA LEU A 100 4.32 10.17 -8.75
C LEU A 100 5.20 10.23 -7.49
N ASP A 101 5.03 11.29 -6.71
CA ASP A 101 5.96 11.71 -5.65
C ASP A 101 5.29 11.86 -4.27
N THR A 102 4.16 11.17 -4.09
CA THR A 102 3.31 11.17 -2.91
C THR A 102 2.77 9.75 -2.67
N ASP A 103 2.67 9.31 -1.42
CA ASP A 103 1.74 8.23 -1.04
C ASP A 103 0.34 8.82 -0.88
N ASN A 104 -0.70 7.99 -1.01
CA ASN A 104 -2.10 8.40 -0.88
C ASN A 104 -2.45 9.66 -1.69
N ALA A 105 -1.96 9.74 -2.91
CA ALA A 105 -2.42 10.77 -3.80
C ALA A 105 -2.43 10.30 -5.25
N THR A 106 -3.33 10.91 -5.98
CA THR A 106 -3.47 10.74 -7.41
C THR A 106 -2.75 11.83 -8.17
N ILE A 107 -2.73 11.68 -9.48
CA ILE A 107 -2.17 12.66 -10.41
C ILE A 107 -2.97 13.97 -10.49
N GLY A 108 -4.17 14.02 -9.90
CA GLY A 108 -5.08 15.16 -9.97
C GLY A 108 -5.40 15.63 -11.39
N GLU A 109 -5.62 16.92 -11.57
CA GLU A 109 -6.00 17.51 -12.86
C GLU A 109 -4.80 17.79 -13.79
N GLY A 110 -3.59 17.36 -13.44
CA GLY A 110 -2.39 17.80 -14.14
C GLY A 110 -1.07 17.38 -13.53
N ILE A 111 -0.01 17.52 -14.32
CA ILE A 111 1.37 17.36 -13.87
C ILE A 111 1.62 18.19 -12.60
N GLY A 112 2.02 17.50 -11.53
CA GLY A 112 2.35 18.09 -10.23
C GLY A 112 1.14 18.47 -9.37
N THR A 113 -0.08 18.14 -9.77
CA THR A 113 -1.28 18.28 -8.93
C THR A 113 -1.56 16.99 -8.18
N ARG A 114 -2.19 17.09 -7.01
CA ARG A 114 -2.46 15.94 -6.14
C ARG A 114 -3.86 16.07 -5.55
N ASN A 115 -4.56 14.96 -5.45
CA ASN A 115 -5.77 14.82 -4.64
C ASN A 115 -5.64 13.51 -3.85
N GLU A 116 -6.22 13.47 -2.66
CA GLU A 116 -6.21 12.22 -1.89
C GLU A 116 -7.06 11.14 -2.58
N ILE A 117 -6.70 9.88 -2.35
CA ILE A 117 -7.35 8.75 -3.02
C ILE A 117 -8.72 8.49 -2.41
N VAL A 118 -9.75 8.75 -3.21
CA VAL A 118 -11.12 8.29 -2.97
C VAL A 118 -11.58 7.46 -4.17
N ILE A 119 -12.21 6.33 -3.91
CA ILE A 119 -12.75 5.44 -4.95
C ILE A 119 -14.17 5.05 -4.54
N GLY A 120 -15.18 5.51 -5.30
CA GLY A 120 -16.58 5.19 -5.01
C GLY A 120 -17.03 5.66 -3.62
N GLY A 121 -16.62 6.86 -3.20
CA GLY A 121 -16.93 7.41 -1.87
C GLY A 121 -16.14 6.82 -0.70
N ILE A 122 -15.16 5.94 -0.97
CA ILE A 122 -14.30 5.33 0.05
C ILE A 122 -12.95 6.05 0.07
N TYR A 123 -12.61 6.68 1.19
CA TYR A 123 -11.28 7.26 1.42
C TYR A 123 -10.27 6.19 1.89
N PHE A 124 -9.05 6.27 1.33
CA PHE A 124 -7.94 5.40 1.69
C PHE A 124 -6.75 6.23 2.19
N PRO A 125 -6.33 6.16 3.46
CA PRO A 125 -5.18 6.89 3.98
C PRO A 125 -3.83 6.45 3.40
N ARG A 126 -3.79 5.28 2.73
CA ARG A 126 -2.60 4.68 2.10
C ARG A 126 -3.01 4.14 0.74
N GLY A 127 -2.19 4.33 -0.29
CA GLY A 127 -2.52 3.82 -1.61
C GLY A 127 -1.74 4.48 -2.72
N ILE A 128 -1.98 4.01 -3.94
CA ILE A 128 -1.27 4.44 -5.13
C ILE A 128 -2.27 5.01 -6.13
N GLY A 129 -2.11 6.28 -6.49
CA GLY A 129 -2.84 6.91 -7.59
C GLY A 129 -1.93 7.12 -8.80
N THR A 130 -2.43 6.86 -9.99
CA THR A 130 -1.70 6.98 -11.25
C THR A 130 -2.66 7.31 -12.40
N HIS A 131 -2.11 7.64 -13.57
CA HIS A 131 -2.84 7.58 -14.83
C HIS A 131 -2.47 6.32 -15.63
N THR A 132 -3.46 5.69 -16.24
CA THR A 132 -3.25 4.56 -17.16
C THR A 132 -2.63 5.00 -18.50
N ILE A 133 -1.83 4.22 -19.20
CA ILE A 133 -1.28 2.89 -18.89
C ILE A 133 -0.09 3.03 -17.95
N GLY A 134 0.00 2.17 -16.94
CA GLY A 134 1.12 2.15 -16.01
C GLY A 134 1.45 0.74 -15.52
N THR A 135 2.71 0.52 -15.15
CA THR A 135 3.21 -0.75 -14.61
C THR A 135 4.04 -0.50 -13.37
N LEU A 136 3.72 -1.22 -12.30
CA LEU A 136 4.48 -1.22 -11.04
C LEU A 136 5.03 -2.62 -10.79
N VAL A 137 6.34 -2.73 -10.55
CA VAL A 137 7.01 -4.01 -10.32
C VAL A 137 7.68 -4.00 -8.95
N TYR A 138 7.24 -4.85 -8.03
CA TYR A 138 7.74 -4.94 -6.66
C TYR A 138 8.57 -6.20 -6.45
N GLU A 139 9.75 -6.05 -5.83
CA GLU A 139 10.58 -7.19 -5.44
C GLU A 139 10.09 -7.77 -4.10
N LEU A 140 9.59 -9.01 -4.12
CA LEU A 140 9.06 -9.71 -2.96
C LEU A 140 10.12 -10.47 -2.16
N SER A 141 11.39 -10.48 -2.61
CA SER A 141 12.44 -11.30 -2.01
C SER A 141 12.95 -10.82 -0.64
N GLY A 142 12.53 -9.63 -0.17
CA GLY A 142 12.96 -9.04 1.10
C GLY A 142 12.21 -9.50 2.35
N ASP A 143 11.07 -10.17 2.22
CA ASP A 143 10.34 -10.81 3.33
C ASP A 143 9.55 -12.04 2.83
N ASN A 144 8.98 -12.83 3.73
CA ASN A 144 8.13 -13.97 3.41
C ASN A 144 6.65 -13.56 3.42
N TYR A 145 6.25 -12.83 2.39
CA TYR A 145 4.85 -12.46 2.17
C TYR A 145 3.99 -13.67 1.80
N LEU A 146 2.74 -13.67 2.27
CA LEU A 146 1.80 -14.77 2.13
C LEU A 146 0.51 -14.36 1.42
N LYS A 147 0.16 -13.08 1.44
CA LYS A 147 -1.07 -12.56 0.84
C LYS A 147 -0.87 -11.11 0.40
N PHE A 148 -1.52 -10.73 -0.70
CA PHE A 148 -1.78 -9.35 -1.08
C PHE A 148 -3.24 -8.99 -0.77
N GLU A 149 -3.48 -7.77 -0.30
CA GLU A 149 -4.80 -7.16 -0.15
C GLU A 149 -4.77 -5.71 -0.67
N GLY A 150 -5.87 -5.26 -1.28
CA GLY A 150 -6.05 -3.87 -1.70
C GLY A 150 -7.40 -3.66 -2.38
N TYR A 151 -7.66 -2.44 -2.83
CA TYR A 151 -8.88 -2.04 -3.53
C TYR A 151 -8.50 -1.33 -4.82
N ILE A 152 -9.02 -1.78 -5.96
CA ILE A 152 -8.77 -1.17 -7.26
C ILE A 152 -10.00 -0.40 -7.74
N GLY A 153 -9.76 0.67 -8.50
CA GLY A 153 -10.82 1.43 -9.15
C GLY A 153 -10.28 2.67 -9.82
N MET A 154 -11.19 3.50 -10.34
CA MET A 154 -10.86 4.82 -10.85
C MET A 154 -11.09 5.83 -9.73
N ALA A 155 -10.21 6.81 -9.60
CA ALA A 155 -10.31 7.83 -8.57
C ALA A 155 -11.51 8.76 -8.80
N ASP A 156 -12.11 9.21 -7.70
CA ASP A 156 -13.25 10.11 -7.72
C ASP A 156 -12.84 11.56 -7.99
N GLU A 157 -11.55 11.90 -7.87
CA GLU A 157 -11.08 13.21 -8.34
C GLU A 157 -11.17 13.28 -9.86
N LYS A 158 -12.21 13.96 -10.30
CA LYS A 158 -12.46 14.25 -11.70
C LYS A 158 -12.23 15.73 -11.87
N ASP A 159 -11.48 16.13 -12.89
CA ASP A 159 -11.59 17.50 -13.37
C ASP A 159 -13.05 17.72 -13.82
N PRO A 160 -13.86 18.54 -13.14
CA PRO A 160 -15.25 18.74 -13.53
C PRO A 160 -15.39 19.43 -14.89
N ALA A 161 -14.34 20.11 -15.38
CA ALA A 161 -14.33 20.78 -16.67
C ALA A 161 -14.02 19.82 -17.84
N GLU A 162 -13.13 18.85 -17.64
CA GLU A 162 -12.60 17.99 -18.72
C GLU A 162 -12.99 16.51 -18.55
N CYS A 163 -13.09 16.04 -17.30
CA CYS A 163 -13.19 14.64 -16.92
C CYS A 163 -14.46 14.33 -16.09
N GLY A 164 -15.53 15.12 -16.22
CA GLY A 164 -16.71 15.03 -15.35
C GLY A 164 -17.45 13.67 -15.27
N HIS A 165 -17.13 12.69 -16.11
CA HIS A 165 -17.64 11.31 -16.01
C HIS A 165 -16.58 10.30 -15.51
N GLY A 166 -15.37 10.77 -15.19
CA GLY A 166 -14.18 9.93 -15.03
C GLY A 166 -13.73 9.29 -16.33
N GLY A 167 -12.63 8.55 -16.25
CA GLY A 167 -12.18 7.60 -17.27
C GLY A 167 -12.51 6.17 -16.88
N SER A 168 -11.76 5.24 -17.46
CA SER A 168 -11.91 3.82 -17.21
C SER A 168 -10.60 3.07 -17.30
N GLY A 169 -10.53 1.88 -16.73
CA GLY A 169 -9.31 1.09 -16.79
C GLY A 169 -9.52 -0.34 -16.36
N ASP A 170 -8.46 -1.12 -16.46
CA ASP A 170 -8.40 -2.50 -16.01
C ASP A 170 -7.08 -2.77 -15.29
N PHE A 171 -7.07 -3.79 -14.43
CA PHE A 171 -5.92 -4.12 -13.60
C PHE A 171 -5.57 -5.59 -13.76
N ILE A 172 -4.29 -5.87 -13.99
CA ILE A 172 -3.74 -7.23 -14.03
C ILE A 172 -2.65 -7.33 -12.96
N PHE A 173 -2.74 -8.37 -12.13
CA PHE A 173 -1.73 -8.70 -11.13
C PHE A 173 -1.06 -10.00 -11.51
N ASN A 174 0.27 -9.95 -11.63
CA ASN A 174 1.10 -11.09 -11.94
C ASN A 174 2.04 -11.38 -10.75
N ILE A 175 2.19 -12.67 -10.42
CA ILE A 175 3.26 -13.13 -9.54
C ILE A 175 4.25 -13.95 -10.37
N ASP A 176 5.52 -13.55 -10.36
CA ASP A 176 6.60 -14.18 -11.14
C ASP A 176 6.21 -14.39 -12.62
N GLY A 177 5.57 -13.38 -13.22
CA GLY A 177 5.12 -13.39 -14.62
C GLY A 177 3.88 -14.25 -14.91
N LYS A 178 3.21 -14.78 -13.88
CA LYS A 178 1.93 -15.50 -14.03
C LYS A 178 0.78 -14.65 -13.47
N GLU A 179 -0.24 -14.47 -14.29
CA GLU A 179 -1.51 -13.85 -13.88
C GLU A 179 -2.14 -14.60 -12.70
N VAL A 180 -2.39 -13.85 -11.62
CA VAL A 180 -3.11 -14.32 -10.43
C VAL A 180 -4.46 -13.62 -10.27
N TYR A 181 -4.62 -12.44 -10.88
CA TYR A 181 -5.87 -11.69 -10.91
C TYR A 181 -5.90 -10.79 -12.15
N ALA A 182 -7.07 -10.68 -12.77
CA ALA A 182 -7.38 -9.69 -13.79
C ALA A 182 -8.79 -9.14 -13.52
N SER A 183 -8.95 -7.83 -13.53
CA SER A 183 -10.26 -7.20 -13.38
C SER A 183 -11.05 -7.22 -14.70
N GLU A 184 -12.37 -7.07 -14.60
CA GLU A 184 -13.12 -6.52 -15.73
C GLU A 184 -12.76 -5.03 -15.90
N LYS A 185 -13.28 -4.41 -16.95
CA LYS A 185 -13.20 -2.96 -17.14
C LYS A 185 -13.93 -2.25 -15.99
N LEU A 186 -13.22 -1.38 -15.28
CA LEU A 186 -13.75 -0.53 -14.22
C LEU A 186 -13.98 0.88 -14.76
N GLN A 187 -15.17 1.41 -14.54
CA GLN A 187 -15.55 2.77 -14.92
C GLN A 187 -15.36 3.70 -13.73
N GLY A 188 -15.06 4.99 -13.96
CA GLY A 188 -15.10 6.00 -12.90
C GLY A 188 -16.51 6.48 -12.57
N THR A 189 -17.47 6.36 -13.50
CA THR A 189 -18.89 6.51 -13.18
C THR A 189 -19.79 5.52 -13.92
N ASP A 190 -20.94 5.21 -13.32
CA ASP A 190 -22.08 4.61 -14.01
C ASP A 190 -23.35 5.42 -13.71
N GLY A 191 -24.02 5.90 -14.76
CA GLY A 191 -25.22 6.72 -14.62
C GLY A 191 -25.02 8.03 -13.82
N GLY A 192 -23.80 8.57 -13.80
CA GLY A 192 -23.46 9.81 -13.09
C GLY A 192 -23.09 9.64 -11.62
N LYS A 193 -22.92 8.41 -11.15
CA LYS A 193 -22.47 8.07 -9.79
C LYS A 193 -21.07 7.48 -9.83
N ASN A 194 -20.26 7.66 -8.79
CA ASN A 194 -18.98 6.97 -8.71
C ASN A 194 -19.21 5.45 -8.64
N VAL A 195 -18.22 4.70 -9.10
CA VAL A 195 -18.26 3.23 -9.06
C VAL A 195 -17.45 2.76 -7.87
N ASP A 196 -18.06 1.90 -7.06
CA ASP A 196 -17.44 1.31 -5.86
C ASP A 196 -16.08 0.68 -6.17
N ALA A 197 -15.15 0.82 -5.22
CA ALA A 197 -13.87 0.14 -5.28
C ALA A 197 -14.03 -1.38 -5.26
N VAL A 198 -13.22 -2.09 -6.06
CA VAL A 198 -13.22 -3.56 -6.11
C VAL A 198 -12.12 -4.08 -5.18
N LYS A 199 -12.50 -4.84 -4.15
CA LYS A 199 -11.52 -5.51 -3.29
C LYS A 199 -10.78 -6.62 -4.04
N VAL A 200 -9.46 -6.60 -3.98
CA VAL A 200 -8.56 -7.61 -4.53
C VAL A 200 -7.79 -8.27 -3.40
N GLU A 201 -7.83 -9.59 -3.33
CA GLU A 201 -7.01 -10.38 -2.42
C GLU A 201 -6.58 -11.68 -3.07
N PHE A 202 -5.30 -12.05 -2.91
CA PHE A 202 -4.78 -13.32 -3.40
C PHE A 202 -3.59 -13.80 -2.56
N ASP A 203 -3.43 -15.12 -2.48
CA ASP A 203 -2.31 -15.74 -1.79
C ASP A 203 -1.03 -15.59 -2.63
N ILE A 204 0.09 -15.31 -1.95
CA ILE A 204 1.41 -15.21 -2.56
C ILE A 204 2.12 -16.56 -2.40
N PRO A 205 2.50 -17.24 -3.50
CA PRO A 205 3.25 -18.48 -3.44
C PRO A 205 4.56 -18.36 -2.66
N ALA A 206 4.91 -19.42 -1.94
CA ALA A 206 6.18 -19.46 -1.21
C ALA A 206 7.37 -19.24 -2.15
N ASN A 207 8.30 -18.39 -1.73
CA ASN A 207 9.49 -17.97 -2.48
C ASN A 207 9.23 -17.12 -3.72
N ALA A 208 8.02 -16.59 -3.91
CA ALA A 208 7.74 -15.60 -4.96
C ALA A 208 8.77 -14.46 -4.93
N LYS A 209 9.13 -13.95 -6.11
CA LYS A 209 10.18 -12.94 -6.27
C LYS A 209 9.63 -11.60 -6.72
N GLU A 210 8.54 -11.61 -7.43
CA GLU A 210 8.03 -10.41 -8.08
C GLU A 210 6.51 -10.36 -8.04
N LEU A 211 6.00 -9.18 -7.70
CA LEU A 211 4.63 -8.77 -7.97
C LEU A 211 4.68 -7.69 -9.05
N GLU A 212 3.99 -7.92 -10.16
CA GLU A 212 3.78 -6.92 -11.20
C GLU A 212 2.30 -6.55 -11.21
N ILE A 213 2.03 -5.24 -11.22
CA ILE A 213 0.70 -4.67 -11.33
C ILE A 213 0.67 -3.84 -12.61
N ILE A 214 -0.17 -4.24 -13.56
CA ILE A 214 -0.37 -3.56 -14.84
C ILE A 214 -1.73 -2.88 -14.77
N MET A 215 -1.77 -1.62 -15.15
CA MET A 215 -2.97 -0.81 -15.27
C MET A 215 -3.17 -0.50 -16.76
N GLY A 216 -4.27 -0.98 -17.33
CA GLY A 216 -4.67 -0.86 -18.74
C GLY A 216 -5.81 0.15 -18.96
N ASP A 217 -5.96 0.61 -20.20
CA ASP A 217 -6.90 1.68 -20.59
C ASP A 217 -8.36 1.20 -20.76
N GLY A 218 -8.69 -0.02 -20.35
CA GLY A 218 -10.03 -0.58 -20.52
C GLY A 218 -10.49 -0.70 -21.98
N GLY A 219 -9.59 -0.53 -22.96
CA GLY A 219 -9.86 -0.66 -24.39
C GLY A 219 -10.64 0.48 -25.05
N ASP A 220 -10.86 1.63 -24.40
CA ASP A 220 -11.45 2.83 -25.03
C ASP A 220 -10.52 4.06 -25.08
N GLY A 221 -9.25 3.89 -24.73
CA GLY A 221 -8.21 4.90 -24.82
C GLY A 221 -8.03 5.69 -23.53
N LEU A 222 -7.01 6.54 -23.49
CA LEU A 222 -6.43 7.11 -22.26
C LEU A 222 -7.21 8.28 -21.63
N GLY A 223 -8.52 8.36 -21.83
CA GLY A 223 -9.30 9.55 -21.52
C GLY A 223 -9.69 9.63 -20.04
N CYS A 224 -8.97 10.43 -19.24
CA CYS A 224 -9.28 10.67 -17.82
C CYS A 224 -9.13 9.42 -16.92
N ASP A 225 -8.28 8.48 -17.32
CA ASP A 225 -8.14 7.19 -16.65
C ASP A 225 -7.23 7.31 -15.41
N HIS A 226 -7.75 8.00 -14.39
CA HIS A 226 -7.08 8.16 -13.10
C HIS A 226 -7.24 6.87 -12.30
N SER A 227 -6.39 5.89 -12.58
CA SER A 227 -6.38 4.60 -11.88
C SER A 227 -5.87 4.74 -10.46
N ALA A 228 -6.49 4.05 -9.51
CA ALA A 228 -6.05 4.04 -8.13
C ALA A 228 -6.10 2.63 -7.50
N ILE A 229 -5.19 2.41 -6.56
CA ILE A 229 -5.11 1.22 -5.72
C ILE A 229 -5.07 1.65 -4.26
N GLY A 230 -6.23 1.63 -3.59
CA GLY A 230 -6.38 1.92 -2.17
C GLY A 230 -5.92 0.76 -1.29
N ASP A 231 -5.33 1.07 -0.13
CA ASP A 231 -4.90 0.11 0.90
C ASP A 231 -4.04 -1.05 0.38
N ALA A 232 -3.20 -0.80 -0.64
CA ALA A 232 -2.37 -1.81 -1.30
C ALA A 232 -1.28 -2.33 -0.36
N LYS A 233 -1.40 -3.59 0.10
CA LYS A 233 -0.49 -4.15 1.11
C LYS A 233 -0.19 -5.63 0.95
N LEU A 234 0.98 -6.00 1.45
CA LEU A 234 1.49 -7.36 1.56
C LEU A 234 1.44 -7.80 3.03
N LEU A 235 0.98 -9.02 3.27
CA LEU A 235 0.84 -9.60 4.60
C LEU A 235 1.79 -10.77 4.78
N ASN A 236 2.58 -10.78 5.85
CA ASN A 236 3.37 -11.94 6.27
C ASN A 236 2.68 -12.73 7.39
N ALA A 237 3.35 -13.78 7.88
CA ALA A 237 2.81 -14.66 8.92
C ALA A 237 2.43 -13.95 10.23
N GLN A 238 3.05 -12.81 10.56
CA GLN A 238 2.69 -12.04 11.76
C GLN A 238 1.36 -11.31 11.57
N ALA A 239 1.09 -10.74 10.39
CA ALA A 239 -0.19 -10.07 10.10
C ALA A 239 -1.35 -11.06 10.01
N LEU A 240 -1.07 -12.27 9.51
CA LEU A 240 -2.05 -13.36 9.42
C LEU A 240 -2.19 -14.17 10.71
N ALA A 241 -1.29 -13.97 11.68
CA ALA A 241 -1.46 -14.59 12.98
C ALA A 241 -2.71 -13.99 13.61
N VAL A 242 -3.68 -14.86 13.92
CA VAL A 242 -4.84 -14.47 14.72
C VAL A 242 -4.30 -13.98 16.07
N GLU A 243 -4.29 -12.66 16.29
CA GLU A 243 -4.26 -12.09 17.64
C GLU A 243 -5.40 -12.77 18.41
N PRO A 244 -5.13 -13.58 19.43
CA PRO A 244 -6.18 -14.31 20.10
C PRO A 244 -6.95 -13.33 20.98
N ALA A 245 -7.84 -12.55 20.37
CA ALA A 245 -8.81 -11.68 21.04
C ALA A 245 -9.73 -12.46 22.00
N ASN A 246 -9.68 -13.80 21.95
CA ASN A 246 -10.34 -14.71 22.88
C ASN A 246 -9.38 -15.77 23.46
N LYS A 247 -8.21 -15.37 23.99
CA LYS A 247 -7.73 -16.09 25.19
C LYS A 247 -8.69 -15.78 26.33
N LEU A 248 -9.85 -16.45 26.35
CA LEU A 248 -10.43 -16.81 27.65
C LEU A 248 -9.29 -17.44 28.43
N PRO A 249 -8.96 -16.99 29.65
CA PRO A 249 -7.99 -17.68 30.47
C PRO A 249 -8.52 -19.10 30.63
N THR A 250 -7.96 -20.04 29.87
CA THR A 250 -8.29 -21.45 30.08
C THR A 250 -7.71 -21.77 31.44
N ILE A 251 -8.60 -21.88 32.42
CA ILE A 251 -8.38 -22.30 33.81
C ILE A 251 -7.70 -23.69 33.90
N TRP A 252 -7.33 -24.29 32.78
CA TRP A 252 -6.48 -25.48 32.67
C TRP A 252 -5.08 -25.31 33.28
N GLY A 253 -4.57 -24.08 33.42
CA GLY A 253 -3.29 -23.79 34.10
C GLY A 253 -3.34 -23.90 35.63
N HIS A 254 -4.52 -23.79 36.27
CA HIS A 254 -4.65 -23.80 37.74
C HIS A 254 -5.00 -25.16 38.34
N LEU A 255 -5.34 -26.17 37.53
CA LEU A 255 -5.78 -27.49 38.00
C LEU A 255 -4.65 -28.53 38.16
N LYS A 256 -3.41 -28.21 37.81
CA LYS A 256 -2.26 -29.14 38.00
C LYS A 256 -1.49 -28.95 39.32
N SER A 257 -2.06 -28.27 40.31
CA SER A 257 -1.44 -28.15 41.66
C SER A 257 -2.22 -28.81 42.80
N ARG A 258 -3.30 -29.55 42.50
CA ARG A 258 -4.04 -30.31 43.52
C ARG A 258 -4.53 -31.65 42.99
N TYR A 259 -3.64 -32.63 42.97
CA TYR A 259 -3.86 -34.02 43.39
C TYR A 259 -2.52 -34.62 43.78
#